data_AF-A0A8T2T9Q0-F1
#
_entry.id   AF-A0A8T2T9Q0-F1
#
_cell.length_a   1.000
_cell.length_b   1.000
_cell.length_c   1.000
_cell.angle_alpha   90.00
_cell.angle_beta   90.00
_cell.angle_gamma   90.00
#
_symmetry.space_group_name_H-M   'P 1'
#
loop_
_entity.id
_entity.type
_entity.pdbx_description
1 polymer ?
#
loop_
_entity_poly.entity_id
_entity_poly.type
_entity_poly.pdbx_seq_one_letter_code
_entity_poly.pdbx_strand_id
1 'polypeptide(L)'
;MAGQSSFTSRMHRAAALYNESQPNAVQQELCTLFQRLDVDADGRVTEAELKFLNVPSLFALLDSDGNGELDFDEFKCLFFLVKQQTEGCGGCEKLLLEGILYVCVECNAFDLCPTCYGARNNLRPVHPHSNFLLRPALSTRS
;
A
#
# COMPACT_ATOMS: atom_id res chain seq x y z
N MET A 1 -1.62 4.52 21.79
CA MET A 1 -1.68 4.51 20.31
C MET A 1 -0.47 5.29 19.76
N ALA A 2 0.75 4.76 19.90
CA ALA A 2 1.99 5.49 19.57
C ALA A 2 2.87 4.77 18.53
N GLY A 3 2.37 3.67 17.93
CA GLY A 3 3.14 2.83 17.01
C GLY A 3 2.95 3.15 15.53
N GLN A 4 1.78 3.68 15.14
CA GLN A 4 1.45 3.93 13.73
C GLN A 4 2.23 5.14 13.15
N SER A 5 2.52 6.17 13.96
CA SER A 5 3.22 7.36 13.47
C SER A 5 4.67 7.08 13.02
N SER A 6 5.37 6.16 13.69
CA SER A 6 6.75 5.79 13.33
C SER A 6 6.86 5.11 11.96
N PHE A 7 5.88 4.27 11.60
CA PHE A 7 5.89 3.57 10.33
C PHE A 7 5.51 4.48 9.17
N THR A 8 4.36 5.17 9.28
CA THR A 8 3.89 6.11 8.26
C THR A 8 4.92 7.19 7.99
N SER A 9 5.53 7.80 9.01
CA SER A 9 6.61 8.79 8.79
C SER A 9 7.84 8.21 8.08
N ARG A 10 8.21 6.94 8.33
CA ARG A 10 9.29 6.27 7.58
C ARG A 10 8.90 6.05 6.12
N MET A 11 7.63 5.72 5.86
CA MET A 11 7.09 5.56 4.50
C MET A 11 7.10 6.87 3.72
N HIS A 12 6.61 7.99 4.30
CA HIS A 12 6.69 9.32 3.68
C HIS A 12 8.12 9.72 3.36
N ARG A 13 9.03 9.52 4.32
CA ARG A 13 10.45 9.80 4.10
C ARG A 13 11.04 8.94 2.98
N ALA A 14 10.74 7.65 2.95
CA ALA A 14 11.25 6.74 1.91
C ALA A 14 10.69 7.10 0.52
N ALA A 15 9.40 7.40 0.43
CA ALA A 15 8.77 7.82 -0.82
C ALA A 15 9.32 9.15 -1.34
N ALA A 16 9.57 10.12 -0.46
CA ALA A 16 10.20 11.39 -0.84
C ALA A 16 11.59 11.16 -1.45
N LEU A 17 12.45 10.40 -0.76
CA LEU A 17 13.80 10.05 -1.25
C LEU A 17 13.74 9.26 -2.56
N TYR A 18 12.80 8.31 -2.67
CA TYR A 18 12.63 7.53 -3.89
C TYR A 18 12.19 8.42 -5.06
N ASN A 19 11.22 9.31 -4.85
CA ASN A 19 10.73 10.26 -5.84
C ASN A 19 11.83 11.19 -6.38
N GLU A 20 12.69 11.69 -5.50
CA GLU A 20 13.83 12.54 -5.87
C GLU A 20 14.84 11.80 -6.76
N SER A 21 14.98 10.48 -6.56
CA SER A 21 15.85 9.64 -7.38
C SER A 21 15.24 9.21 -8.72
N GLN A 22 13.94 9.44 -8.95
CA GLN A 22 13.28 9.01 -10.17
C GLN A 22 13.53 9.93 -11.36
N PRO A 23 13.54 9.40 -12.60
CA PRO A 23 13.60 10.22 -13.81
C PRO A 23 12.41 11.19 -13.93
N ASN A 24 12.63 12.31 -14.61
CA ASN A 24 11.61 13.33 -14.87
C ASN A 24 10.31 12.76 -15.46
N ALA A 25 10.38 11.69 -16.26
CA ALA A 25 9.19 11.03 -16.82
C ALA A 25 8.26 10.46 -15.74
N VAL A 26 8.80 9.89 -14.65
CA VAL A 26 8.01 9.38 -13.54
C VAL A 26 7.42 10.53 -12.72
N GLN A 27 8.19 11.61 -12.52
CA GLN A 27 7.69 12.81 -11.86
C GLN A 27 6.54 13.47 -12.66
N GLN A 28 6.65 13.51 -13.99
CA GLN A 28 5.59 13.98 -14.87
C GLN A 28 4.34 13.10 -14.78
N GLU A 29 4.51 11.77 -14.76
CA GLU A 29 3.40 10.84 -14.59
C GLU A 29 2.69 11.05 -13.25
N LEU A 30 3.47 11.24 -12.17
CA LEU A 30 2.96 11.50 -10.84
C LEU A 30 2.15 12.80 -10.80
N CYS A 31 2.71 13.91 -11.33
CA CYS A 31 1.99 15.18 -11.42
C CYS A 31 0.73 15.07 -12.28
N THR A 32 0.82 14.36 -13.42
CA THR A 32 -0.32 14.17 -14.32
C THR A 32 -1.43 13.37 -13.65
N LEU A 33 -1.08 12.32 -12.89
CA LEU A 33 -2.07 11.53 -12.17
C LEU A 33 -2.70 12.33 -11.03
N PHE A 34 -1.90 13.08 -10.26
CA PHE A 34 -2.37 13.93 -9.18
C PHE A 34 -3.40 14.95 -9.70
N GLN A 35 -3.05 15.71 -10.74
CA GLN A 35 -3.94 16.69 -11.38
C GLN A 35 -5.22 16.11 -11.98
N ARG A 36 -5.23 14.81 -12.30
CA ARG A 36 -6.42 14.13 -12.82
C ARG A 36 -7.38 13.70 -11.70
N LEU A 37 -6.86 13.53 -10.49
CA LEU A 37 -7.62 13.10 -9.32
C LEU A 37 -8.07 14.29 -8.49
N ASP A 38 -7.25 15.32 -8.36
CA ASP A 38 -7.57 16.63 -7.77
C ASP A 38 -8.53 17.38 -8.73
N VAL A 39 -9.83 17.11 -8.62
CA VAL A 39 -10.85 17.59 -9.58
C VAL A 39 -11.20 19.05 -9.33
N ASP A 40 -11.21 19.46 -8.07
CA ASP A 40 -11.50 20.84 -7.67
C ASP A 40 -10.26 21.75 -7.60
N ALA A 41 -9.06 21.18 -7.84
CA ALA A 41 -7.78 21.86 -7.94
C ALA A 41 -7.37 22.59 -6.65
N ASP A 42 -7.72 22.01 -5.50
CA ASP A 42 -7.37 22.53 -4.18
C ASP A 42 -5.96 22.10 -3.72
N GLY A 43 -5.30 21.23 -4.50
CA GLY A 43 -3.97 20.70 -4.22
C GLY A 43 -3.98 19.51 -3.28
N ARG A 44 -5.12 18.86 -3.09
CA ARG A 44 -5.33 17.68 -2.26
C ARG A 44 -6.18 16.66 -3.03
N VAL A 45 -6.22 15.44 -2.51
CA VAL A 45 -7.04 14.38 -3.08
C VAL A 45 -7.83 13.68 -1.98
N THR A 46 -9.14 13.79 -2.06
CA THR A 46 -10.08 13.17 -1.12
C THR A 46 -10.27 11.69 -1.42
N GLU A 47 -10.79 10.93 -0.44
CA GLU A 47 -11.19 9.52 -0.68
C GLU A 47 -12.23 9.42 -1.82
N ALA A 48 -13.09 10.43 -1.95
CA ALA A 48 -14.11 10.47 -2.99
C ALA A 48 -13.52 10.58 -4.41
N GLU A 49 -12.39 11.27 -4.55
CA GLU A 49 -11.64 11.40 -5.80
C GLU A 49 -10.81 10.17 -6.12
N LEU A 50 -10.41 9.39 -5.10
CA LEU A 50 -9.65 8.15 -5.24
C LEU A 50 -10.49 6.89 -5.48
N LYS A 51 -11.81 7.01 -5.65
CA LYS A 51 -12.73 5.88 -5.85
C LYS A 51 -12.30 4.90 -6.95
N PHE A 52 -11.61 5.39 -7.98
CA PHE A 52 -11.13 4.57 -9.09
C PHE A 52 -9.98 3.63 -8.73
N LEU A 53 -9.25 3.89 -7.64
CA LEU A 53 -8.06 3.12 -7.28
C LEU A 53 -8.36 1.95 -6.31
N ASN A 54 -9.57 1.84 -5.74
CA ASN A 54 -9.93 0.80 -4.75
C ASN A 54 -8.84 0.59 -3.66
N VAL A 55 -8.36 1.70 -3.12
CA VAL A 55 -7.28 1.76 -2.10
C VAL A 55 -7.72 2.29 -0.72
N PRO A 56 -8.95 2.06 -0.22
CA PRO A 56 -9.42 2.67 1.04
C PRO A 56 -8.52 2.31 2.24
N SER A 57 -7.94 1.11 2.23
CA SER A 57 -6.98 0.67 3.24
C SER A 57 -5.68 1.48 3.26
N LEU A 58 -5.25 2.02 2.11
CA LEU A 58 -4.05 2.87 2.03
C LEU A 58 -4.36 4.30 2.41
N PHE A 59 -5.54 4.80 2.05
CA PHE A 59 -5.91 6.19 2.30
C PHE A 59 -5.67 6.56 3.78
N ALA A 60 -6.31 5.81 4.69
CA ALA A 60 -6.17 6.03 6.13
C ALA A 60 -4.77 5.75 6.70
N LEU A 61 -3.90 5.03 5.96
CA LEU A 61 -2.53 4.77 6.37
C LEU A 61 -1.58 5.91 5.97
N LEU A 62 -1.90 6.60 4.87
CA LEU A 62 -1.10 7.64 4.25
C LEU A 62 -1.51 9.04 4.65
N ASP A 63 -2.78 9.25 4.99
CA ASP A 63 -3.30 10.47 5.64
C ASP A 63 -2.68 10.57 7.04
N SER A 64 -1.52 11.20 7.12
CA SER A 64 -0.69 11.23 8.33
C SER A 64 -1.15 12.33 9.29
N ASP A 65 -1.76 13.39 8.79
CA ASP A 65 -2.32 14.46 9.62
C ASP A 65 -3.79 14.20 10.03
N GLY A 66 -4.44 13.23 9.38
CA GLY A 66 -5.79 12.76 9.70
C GLY A 66 -6.87 13.73 9.24
N ASN A 67 -6.59 14.55 8.23
CA ASN A 67 -7.50 15.57 7.74
C ASN A 67 -8.58 15.01 6.79
N GLY A 68 -8.46 13.74 6.37
CA GLY A 68 -9.39 13.09 5.44
C GLY A 68 -9.08 13.33 3.96
N GLU A 69 -7.90 13.86 3.64
CA GLU A 69 -7.41 14.25 2.32
C GLU A 69 -5.93 13.86 2.20
N LEU A 70 -5.46 13.56 0.99
CA LEU A 70 -4.03 13.33 0.75
C LEU A 70 -3.41 14.56 0.08
N ASP A 71 -2.41 15.15 0.72
CA ASP A 71 -1.58 16.15 0.06
C ASP A 71 -0.62 15.51 -0.96
N PHE A 72 0.16 16.34 -1.66
CA PHE A 72 1.09 15.85 -2.68
C PHE A 72 2.19 14.92 -2.12
N ASP A 73 2.64 15.15 -0.88
CA ASP A 73 3.66 14.31 -0.23
C ASP A 73 3.09 12.95 0.18
N GLU A 74 1.85 12.93 0.66
CA GLU A 74 1.11 11.71 1.00
C GLU A 74 0.70 10.92 -0.25
N PHE A 75 0.31 11.63 -1.32
CA PHE A 75 0.01 11.03 -2.60
C PHE A 75 1.22 10.38 -3.26
N LYS A 76 2.42 10.97 -3.12
CA LYS A 76 3.66 10.32 -3.61
C LYS A 76 3.81 8.92 -3.04
N CYS A 77 3.56 8.73 -1.74
CA CYS A 77 3.56 7.39 -1.14
C CYS A 77 2.57 6.46 -1.85
N LEU A 78 1.32 6.91 -2.02
CA LEU A 78 0.29 6.11 -2.68
C LEU A 78 0.73 5.66 -4.07
N PHE A 79 1.24 6.60 -4.88
CA PHE A 79 1.71 6.33 -6.22
C PHE A 79 2.78 5.23 -6.25
N PHE A 80 3.79 5.32 -5.38
CA PHE A 80 4.87 4.34 -5.35
C PHE A 80 4.46 2.98 -4.78
N LEU A 81 3.52 2.97 -3.83
CA LEU A 81 2.97 1.73 -3.29
C LEU A 81 2.15 0.95 -4.31
N VAL A 82 1.37 1.65 -5.13
CA VAL A 82 0.57 1.05 -6.20
C VAL A 82 1.47 0.64 -7.38
N LYS A 83 2.47 1.45 -7.75
CA LYS A 83 3.42 1.15 -8.85
C LYS A 83 4.27 -0.08 -8.58
N GLN A 84 4.68 -0.31 -7.34
CA GLN A 84 5.55 -1.44 -6.98
C GLN A 84 4.80 -2.76 -6.77
N GLN A 85 3.52 -2.85 -7.16
CA GLN A 85 2.69 -4.03 -6.97
C GLN A 85 2.75 -4.52 -5.52
N THR A 86 2.40 -3.66 -4.56
CA THR A 86 2.28 -4.14 -3.19
C THR A 86 1.20 -5.22 -3.15
N GLU A 87 1.63 -6.46 -2.96
CA GLU A 87 0.72 -7.60 -2.92
C GLU A 87 -0.20 -7.46 -1.69
N GLY A 88 -1.50 -7.54 -1.94
CA GLY A 88 -2.50 -7.55 -0.89
C GLY A 88 -2.51 -8.88 -0.15
N CYS A 89 -2.98 -8.87 1.09
CA CYS A 89 -3.34 -10.08 1.80
C CYS A 89 -4.46 -10.80 1.06
N GLY A 90 -4.27 -12.04 0.62
CA GLY A 90 -5.28 -12.81 -0.10
C GLY A 90 -6.55 -13.14 0.72
N GLY A 91 -6.54 -12.89 2.03
CA GLY A 91 -7.70 -13.10 2.91
C GLY A 91 -8.49 -11.84 3.24
N CYS A 92 -7.84 -10.68 3.43
CA CYS A 92 -8.50 -9.44 3.83
C CYS A 92 -8.24 -8.26 2.89
N GLU A 93 -7.50 -8.48 1.80
CA GLU A 93 -7.14 -7.52 0.75
C GLU A 93 -6.32 -6.30 1.23
N LYS A 94 -6.05 -6.19 2.54
CA LYS A 94 -5.18 -5.18 3.10
C LYS A 94 -3.74 -5.42 2.63
N LEU A 95 -3.07 -4.34 2.25
CA LEU A 95 -1.68 -4.41 1.84
C LEU A 95 -0.78 -4.93 2.96
N LEU A 96 0.23 -5.70 2.56
CA LEU A 96 1.23 -6.26 3.45
C LEU A 96 2.45 -5.34 3.51
N LEU A 97 2.27 -4.13 4.06
CA LEU A 97 3.28 -3.06 4.06
C LEU A 97 4.26 -3.08 5.24
N GLU A 98 3.84 -3.65 6.38
CA GLU A 98 4.65 -3.64 7.60
C GLU A 98 4.74 -5.04 8.22
N GLY A 99 5.94 -5.37 8.66
CA GLY A 99 6.20 -6.54 9.50
C GLY A 99 6.40 -7.82 8.71
N ILE A 100 5.66 -8.85 9.10
CA ILE A 100 5.87 -10.22 8.65
C ILE A 100 4.61 -10.72 7.95
N LEU A 101 4.78 -11.34 6.79
CA LEU A 101 3.72 -11.99 6.02
C LEU A 101 4.03 -13.48 5.83
N TYR A 102 3.03 -14.22 5.36
CA TYR A 102 3.12 -15.64 5.07
C TYR A 102 2.88 -15.86 3.58
N VAL A 103 3.89 -16.30 2.85
CA VAL A 103 3.81 -16.59 1.41
C VAL A 103 3.52 -18.06 1.19
N CYS A 104 2.49 -18.38 0.41
CA CYS A 104 2.30 -19.75 -0.07
C CYS A 104 3.45 -20.13 -1.01
N VAL A 105 4.25 -21.15 -0.64
CA VAL A 105 5.39 -21.57 -1.47
C VAL A 105 4.98 -22.37 -2.69
N GLU A 106 3.78 -22.94 -2.68
CA GLU A 106 3.30 -23.80 -3.76
C GLU A 106 2.92 -22.97 -5.00
N CYS A 107 2.19 -21.86 -4.84
CA CYS A 107 1.84 -20.97 -5.95
C CYS A 107 2.64 -19.67 -6.02
N ASN A 108 3.33 -19.27 -4.95
CA ASN A 108 4.07 -18.00 -4.86
C ASN A 108 3.25 -16.78 -5.34
N ALA A 109 1.95 -16.79 -5.09
CA ALA A 109 1.01 -15.76 -5.53
C ALA A 109 -0.08 -15.46 -4.48
N PHE A 110 0.01 -16.06 -3.29
CA PHE A 110 -0.99 -15.89 -2.23
C PHE A 110 -0.31 -15.64 -0.90
N ASP A 111 -0.37 -14.39 -0.47
CA ASP A 111 0.29 -13.92 0.74
C ASP A 111 -0.75 -13.58 1.80
N LEU A 112 -0.44 -13.86 3.07
CA LEU A 112 -1.34 -13.64 4.19
C LEU A 112 -0.67 -12.80 5.28
N CYS A 113 -1.42 -11.86 5.84
CA CYS A 113 -1.01 -11.20 7.08
C CYS A 113 -1.09 -12.21 8.26
N PRO A 114 -0.45 -11.93 9.42
CA PRO A 114 -0.45 -12.85 10.55
C PRO A 114 -1.86 -13.20 11.05
N THR A 115 -2.77 -12.23 11.04
CA THR A 115 -4.17 -12.45 11.42
C THR A 115 -4.87 -13.41 10.47
N CYS A 116 -4.73 -13.23 9.16
CA CYS A 116 -5.38 -14.10 8.18
C CYS A 116 -4.71 -15.48 8.13
N TYR A 117 -3.39 -15.57 8.31
CA TYR A 117 -2.70 -16.86 8.41
C TYR A 117 -3.20 -17.70 9.60
N GLY A 118 -3.43 -17.07 10.75
CA GLY A 118 -4.04 -17.73 11.91
C GLY A 118 -5.45 -18.25 11.64
N ALA A 119 -6.21 -17.54 10.80
CA ALA A 119 -7.56 -17.90 10.39
C ALA A 119 -7.65 -18.71 9.09
N ARG A 120 -6.52 -19.16 8.50
CA ARG A 120 -6.45 -19.65 7.10
C ARG A 120 -7.42 -20.77 6.73
N ASN A 121 -7.76 -21.65 7.67
CA ASN A 121 -8.70 -22.75 7.45
C ASN A 121 -10.16 -22.29 7.32
N ASN A 122 -10.45 -21.05 7.70
CA ASN A 122 -11.78 -20.43 7.66
C ASN A 122 -11.82 -19.16 6.79
N LEU A 123 -10.77 -18.89 6.02
CA LEU A 123 -10.75 -17.74 5.11
C LEU A 123 -11.72 -17.94 3.95
N ARG A 124 -12.25 -16.82 3.44
CA ARG A 124 -12.99 -16.77 2.18
C ARG A 124 -12.31 -15.74 1.28
N PRO A 125 -11.87 -16.12 0.06
CA PRO A 125 -11.88 -17.48 -0.49
C PRO A 125 -10.93 -18.44 0.27
N VAL A 126 -11.25 -19.74 0.25
CA VAL A 126 -10.36 -20.76 0.80
C VAL A 126 -9.19 -20.93 -0.16
N HIS A 127 -7.97 -20.84 0.36
CA HIS A 127 -6.77 -21.13 -0.41
C HIS A 127 -6.45 -22.64 -0.30
N PRO A 128 -6.25 -23.37 -1.42
CA PRO A 128 -6.14 -24.83 -1.41
C PRO A 128 -4.80 -25.35 -0.87
N HIS A 129 -3.74 -24.53 -0.91
CA HIS A 129 -2.42 -24.90 -0.42
C HIS A 129 -2.29 -24.66 1.08
N SER A 130 -1.44 -25.45 1.72
CA SER A 130 -1.24 -25.41 3.17
C SER A 130 0.18 -25.05 3.57
N ASN A 131 1.14 -25.09 2.63
CA ASN A 131 2.52 -24.79 2.88
C ASN A 131 2.82 -23.29 2.69
N PHE A 132 3.11 -22.61 3.80
CA PHE A 132 3.42 -21.18 3.82
C PHE A 132 4.76 -20.93 4.52
N LEU A 133 5.56 -20.02 3.96
CA LEU A 133 6.78 -19.51 4.57
C LEU A 133 6.59 -18.11 5.14
N LEU A 134 7.17 -17.89 6.31
CA LEU A 134 7.27 -16.60 6.94
C LEU A 134 8.28 -15.71 6.20
N ARG A 135 7.88 -14.52 5.75
CA ARG A 135 8.76 -13.54 5.07
C ARG A 135 8.54 -12.11 5.56
N PRO A 136 9.56 -11.23 5.53
CA PRO A 136 9.38 -9.80 5.75
C PRO A 136 8.58 -9.15 4.62
N ALA A 137 7.73 -8.19 4.97
CA ALA A 137 6.79 -7.46 4.09
C ALA A 137 7.41 -6.68 2.91
N LEU A 138 8.73 -6.49 2.91
CA LEU A 138 9.46 -5.74 1.87
C LEU A 138 10.51 -6.60 1.14
N SER A 139 10.45 -7.92 1.28
CA SER A 139 11.23 -8.83 0.45
C SER A 139 10.58 -8.91 -0.92
N THR A 140 11.19 -8.28 -1.94
CA THR A 140 10.83 -8.54 -3.34
C THR A 140 10.79 -10.06 -3.58
N ARG A 141 9.75 -10.57 -4.25
CA ARG A 141 9.75 -11.96 -4.72
C ARG A 141 10.90 -12.09 -5.73
N SER A 142 11.95 -12.82 -5.37
CA SER A 142 13.02 -13.25 -6.29
C SER A 142 12.53 -14.32 -7.25
#